data_AF-A0AAJ2GYU3-F1
#
_entry.id   AF-A0AAJ2GYU3-F1
#
_cell.length_a   1.000
_cell.length_b   1.000
_cell.length_c   1.000
_cell.angle_alpha   90.00
_cell.angle_beta   90.00
_cell.angle_gamma   90.00
#
_symmetry.space_group_name_H-M   'P 1'
#
loop_
_entity.id
_entity.type
_entity.pdbx_description
1 polymer ?
#
loop_
_entity_poly.entity_id
_entity_poly.type
_entity_poly.pdbx_seq_one_letter_code
_entity_poly.pdbx_strand_id
1 'polypeptide(L)'
;HEDEVLRDLLKTKQVIDIAQTPHNGSNKLAAQSAATIEAMKAGVDVIFQAYLCDDPFRGYADFLVKVDGASSLGDFHYEVWDSKLASTVKPYFIIQLCCYAQMIEKIQHRLPQHLTVELGNKEDVKLKTHDYNNN
;
A
#
# COMPACT_ATOMS: atom_id res chain seq x y z
N HIS A 1 -4.32 0.15 16.26
CA HIS A 1 -3.01 0.66 15.84
C HIS A 1 -3.16 1.29 14.48
N GLU A 2 -3.54 0.54 13.44
CA GLU A 2 -3.90 1.09 12.11
C GLU A 2 -4.92 2.24 12.19
N ASP A 3 -5.93 2.14 13.07
CA ASP A 3 -6.88 3.25 13.32
C ASP A 3 -6.24 4.55 13.84
N GLU A 4 -5.15 4.47 14.60
CA GLU A 4 -4.43 5.68 15.08
C GLU A 4 -3.62 6.29 13.94
N VAL A 5 -2.94 5.46 13.15
CA VAL A 5 -2.20 5.87 11.93
C VAL A 5 -3.15 6.54 10.95
N LEU A 6 -4.28 5.91 10.68
CA LEU A 6 -5.33 6.42 9.82
C LEU A 6 -5.85 7.76 10.34
N ARG A 7 -6.09 7.91 11.64
CA ARG A 7 -6.48 9.19 12.26
C ARG A 7 -5.44 10.27 12.09
N ASP A 8 -4.15 9.95 12.19
CA ASP A 8 -3.08 10.92 12.01
C ASP A 8 -2.91 11.33 10.53
N LEU A 9 -3.04 10.39 9.60
CA LEU A 9 -3.04 10.66 8.16
C LEU A 9 -4.27 11.48 7.74
N LEU A 10 -5.47 11.14 8.23
CA LEU A 10 -6.73 11.86 7.97
C LEU A 10 -6.69 13.34 8.38
N LYS A 11 -5.81 13.74 9.31
CA LYS A 11 -5.67 15.15 9.72
C LYS A 11 -5.04 16.02 8.64
N THR A 12 -4.26 15.44 7.73
CA THR A 12 -3.37 16.20 6.83
C THR A 12 -3.47 15.79 5.37
N LYS A 13 -4.12 14.65 5.07
CA LYS A 13 -4.12 14.03 3.74
C LYS A 13 -5.51 13.56 3.34
N GLN A 14 -5.77 13.53 2.04
CA GLN A 14 -6.94 12.84 1.52
C GLN A 14 -6.75 11.33 1.67
N VAL A 15 -7.67 10.67 2.38
CA VAL A 15 -7.65 9.22 2.55
C VAL A 15 -8.91 8.59 1.97
N ILE A 16 -8.76 7.50 1.22
CA ILE A 16 -9.88 6.66 0.78
C ILE A 16 -9.78 5.27 1.41
N ASP A 17 -10.89 4.77 1.93
CA ASP A 17 -11.00 3.41 2.47
C ASP A 17 -11.63 2.48 1.43
N ILE A 18 -10.82 1.58 0.87
CA ILE A 18 -11.26 0.62 -0.15
C ILE A 18 -12.18 -0.45 0.43
N ALA A 19 -12.04 -0.81 1.72
CA ALA A 19 -12.91 -1.77 2.38
C ALA A 19 -14.34 -1.23 2.55
N GLN A 20 -14.49 0.08 2.69
CA GLN A 20 -15.78 0.77 2.83
C GLN A 20 -16.36 1.31 1.51
N THR A 21 -15.64 1.18 0.40
CA THR A 21 -16.13 1.68 -0.89
C THR A 21 -17.38 0.92 -1.34
N PRO A 22 -18.50 1.60 -1.66
CA PRO A 22 -19.71 0.95 -2.13
C PRO A 22 -19.46 0.18 -3.43
N HIS A 23 -20.03 -1.02 -3.54
CA HIS A 23 -19.99 -1.81 -4.77
C HIS A 23 -21.35 -2.47 -5.00
N ASN A 24 -21.86 -2.37 -6.23
CA ASN A 24 -23.20 -2.84 -6.61
C ASN A 24 -23.17 -4.19 -7.36
N GLY A 25 -22.03 -4.90 -7.33
CA GLY A 25 -21.79 -6.12 -8.11
C GLY A 25 -21.53 -7.36 -7.26
N SER A 26 -21.71 -8.55 -7.87
CA SER A 26 -21.52 -9.85 -7.23
C SER A 26 -20.05 -10.22 -6.94
N ASN A 27 -19.08 -9.51 -7.53
CA ASN A 27 -17.64 -9.74 -7.29
C ASN A 27 -16.99 -8.56 -6.56
N LYS A 28 -17.05 -8.62 -5.22
CA LYS A 28 -16.48 -7.62 -4.32
C LYS A 28 -14.97 -7.40 -4.51
N LEU A 29 -14.19 -8.48 -4.65
CA LEU A 29 -12.73 -8.39 -4.73
C LEU A 29 -12.26 -7.72 -6.02
N ALA A 30 -12.89 -8.05 -7.16
CA ALA A 30 -12.61 -7.36 -8.41
C ALA A 30 -12.93 -5.85 -8.34
N ALA A 31 -14.05 -5.50 -7.68
CA ALA A 31 -14.42 -4.10 -7.47
C ALA A 31 -13.40 -3.37 -6.58
N GLN A 32 -12.90 -4.00 -5.52
CA GLN A 32 -11.91 -3.40 -4.62
C GLN A 32 -10.53 -3.26 -5.29
N SER A 33 -10.14 -4.23 -6.12
CA SER A 33 -8.91 -4.12 -6.93
C SER A 33 -9.01 -2.95 -7.91
N ALA A 34 -10.13 -2.83 -8.62
CA ALA A 34 -10.38 -1.70 -9.52
C ALA A 34 -10.39 -0.36 -8.76
N ALA A 35 -11.07 -0.28 -7.61
CA ALA A 35 -11.11 0.92 -6.78
C ALA A 35 -9.71 1.34 -6.30
N THR A 36 -8.86 0.37 -5.95
CA THR A 36 -7.46 0.64 -5.57
C THR A 36 -6.69 1.26 -6.73
N ILE A 37 -6.78 0.68 -7.93
CA ILE A 37 -6.10 1.18 -9.13
C ILE A 37 -6.59 2.58 -9.51
N GLU A 38 -7.90 2.83 -9.45
CA GLU A 38 -8.46 4.15 -9.78
C GLU A 38 -8.06 5.21 -8.74
N ALA A 39 -8.02 4.86 -7.44
CA ALA A 39 -7.51 5.76 -6.41
C ALA A 39 -6.02 6.09 -6.62
N MET A 40 -5.20 5.12 -7.06
CA MET A 40 -3.80 5.37 -7.40
C MET A 40 -3.67 6.32 -8.58
N LYS A 41 -4.43 6.12 -9.67
CA LYS A 41 -4.43 7.00 -10.84
C LYS A 41 -4.93 8.40 -10.52
N ALA A 42 -5.90 8.52 -9.61
CA ALA A 42 -6.42 9.79 -9.14
C ALA A 42 -5.42 10.56 -8.25
N GLY A 43 -4.33 9.92 -7.81
CA GLY A 43 -3.32 10.55 -6.97
C GLY A 43 -3.82 10.86 -5.56
N VAL A 44 -4.70 10.02 -5.00
CA VAL A 44 -5.14 10.14 -3.60
C VAL A 44 -3.94 10.01 -2.67
N ASP A 45 -3.81 10.88 -1.66
CA ASP A 45 -2.62 10.94 -0.83
C ASP A 45 -2.35 9.63 -0.05
N VAL A 46 -3.42 8.99 0.42
CA VAL A 46 -3.36 7.69 1.12
C VAL A 46 -4.54 6.81 0.72
N ILE A 47 -4.26 5.55 0.39
CA ILE A 47 -5.27 4.53 0.09
C ILE A 47 -5.21 3.50 1.21
N PHE A 48 -6.26 3.43 2.02
CA PHE A 48 -6.38 2.50 3.15
C PHE A 48 -7.07 1.20 2.71
N GLN A 49 -6.58 0.06 3.22
CA GLN A 49 -7.05 -1.28 2.88
C GLN A 49 -7.00 -1.54 1.36
N ALA A 50 -5.91 -1.13 0.73
CA ALA A 50 -5.70 -1.28 -0.71
C ALA A 50 -5.66 -2.75 -1.11
N TYR A 51 -6.60 -3.19 -1.94
CA TYR A 51 -6.66 -4.57 -2.38
C TYR A 51 -5.81 -4.77 -3.64
N LEU A 52 -4.74 -5.55 -3.50
CA LEU A 52 -3.79 -5.88 -4.56
C LEU A 52 -3.96 -7.34 -4.96
N CYS A 53 -3.94 -7.61 -6.26
CA CYS A 53 -4.14 -8.94 -6.81
C CYS A 53 -3.35 -9.10 -8.11
N ASP A 54 -2.51 -10.13 -8.15
CA ASP A 54 -1.68 -10.54 -9.28
C ASP A 54 -1.40 -12.04 -9.10
N ASP A 55 -2.20 -12.87 -9.77
CA ASP A 55 -2.26 -14.30 -9.47
C ASP A 55 -0.87 -14.97 -9.52
N PRO A 56 -0.53 -15.80 -8.52
CA PRO A 56 -1.39 -16.32 -7.45
C PRO A 56 -1.48 -15.43 -6.19
N PHE A 57 -0.79 -14.29 -6.16
CA PHE A 57 -0.68 -13.44 -4.98
C PHE A 57 -1.82 -12.43 -4.89
N ARG A 58 -2.36 -12.26 -3.68
CA ARG A 58 -3.42 -11.28 -3.41
C ARG A 58 -3.49 -10.95 -1.93
N GLY A 59 -3.93 -9.74 -1.61
CA GLY A 59 -4.16 -9.34 -0.23
C GLY A 59 -4.45 -7.86 -0.09
N TYR A 60 -4.62 -7.45 1.16
CA TYR A 60 -4.84 -6.05 1.53
C TYR A 60 -3.52 -5.51 2.07
N ALA A 61 -2.99 -4.48 1.42
CA ALA A 61 -1.99 -3.62 2.04
C ALA A 61 -2.72 -2.63 2.94
N ASP A 62 -2.21 -2.42 4.15
CA ASP A 62 -2.86 -1.51 5.10
C ASP A 62 -2.93 -0.10 4.49
N PHE A 63 -1.81 0.40 3.96
CA PHE A 63 -1.75 1.70 3.31
C PHE A 63 -0.89 1.68 2.03
N LEU A 64 -1.37 2.37 1.00
CA LEU A 64 -0.52 2.90 -0.07
C LEU A 64 -0.39 4.40 0.12
N VAL A 65 0.84 4.88 0.28
CA VAL A 65 1.12 6.30 0.55
C VAL A 65 1.74 6.93 -0.69
N LYS A 66 1.12 8.01 -1.17
CA LYS A 66 1.64 8.80 -2.29
C LYS A 66 2.90 9.55 -1.86
N VAL A 67 3.93 9.48 -2.70
CA VAL A 67 5.22 10.15 -2.54
C VAL A 67 5.65 10.77 -3.87
N ASP A 68 6.40 11.86 -3.79
CA ASP A 68 6.92 12.54 -4.98
C ASP A 68 7.89 11.64 -5.76
N GLY A 69 7.86 11.73 -7.08
CA GLY A 69 8.76 11.03 -7.99
C GLY A 69 8.05 10.47 -9.20
N ALA A 70 8.62 10.71 -10.39
CA ALA A 70 8.03 10.35 -11.66
C ALA A 70 7.73 8.85 -11.80
N SER A 71 6.52 8.54 -12.29
CA SER A 71 6.02 7.21 -12.61
C SER A 71 5.01 7.27 -13.77
N SER A 72 4.39 6.15 -14.14
CA SER A 72 3.28 6.17 -15.12
C SER A 72 2.01 6.87 -14.61
N LEU A 73 1.94 7.17 -13.30
CA LEU A 73 0.81 7.88 -12.68
C LEU A 73 0.99 9.41 -12.72
N GLY A 74 2.16 9.92 -13.10
CA GLY A 74 2.51 11.35 -13.12
C GLY A 74 3.79 11.64 -12.33
N ASP A 75 3.86 12.79 -11.67
CA ASP A 75 5.02 13.22 -10.86
C ASP A 75 5.08 12.59 -9.46
N PHE A 76 4.34 11.51 -9.24
CA PHE A 76 4.25 10.79 -7.97
C PHE A 76 4.23 9.27 -8.20
N HIS A 77 4.49 8.53 -7.13
CA HIS A 77 4.31 7.08 -7.05
C HIS A 77 3.82 6.69 -5.64
N TYR A 78 3.51 5.41 -5.45
CA TYR A 78 3.08 4.88 -4.16
C TYR A 78 4.14 3.98 -3.54
N GLU A 79 4.25 4.08 -2.22
CA GLU A 79 4.98 3.17 -1.35
C GLU A 79 4.00 2.36 -0.49
N VAL A 80 4.42 1.13 -0.14
CA VAL A 80 3.61 0.22 0.69
C VAL A 80 3.95 0.45 2.15
N TRP A 81 2.91 0.65 2.95
CA TRP A 81 2.98 0.86 4.39
C TRP A 81 2.09 -0.17 5.07
N ASP A 82 2.67 -0.93 5.99
CA ASP A 82 2.01 -2.02 6.71
C ASP A 82 2.19 -1.83 8.21
N SER A 83 1.08 -1.84 8.93
CA SER A 83 1.02 -1.58 10.36
C SER A 83 0.93 -2.90 11.12
N LYS A 84 1.82 -3.12 12.09
CA LYS A 84 1.90 -4.36 12.84
C LYS A 84 1.99 -4.08 14.32
N LEU A 85 1.13 -4.74 15.10
CA LEU A 85 1.20 -4.72 16.57
C LEU A 85 2.49 -5.34 17.12
N ALA A 86 3.23 -6.10 16.32
CA ALA A 86 4.51 -6.66 16.71
C ALA A 86 5.53 -5.53 16.96
N SER A 87 6.39 -5.73 17.96
CA SER A 87 7.51 -4.82 18.24
C SER A 87 8.76 -5.13 17.42
N THR A 88 8.71 -6.15 16.55
CA THR A 88 9.84 -6.56 15.69
C THR A 88 9.33 -7.02 14.32
N VAL A 89 10.12 -6.73 13.28
CA VAL A 89 9.84 -7.19 11.90
C VAL A 89 10.21 -8.67 11.77
N LYS A 90 9.22 -9.51 11.47
CA LYS A 90 9.43 -10.92 11.13
C LYS A 90 9.72 -11.09 9.63
N PRO A 91 10.57 -12.06 9.22
CA PRO A 91 10.94 -12.23 7.81
C PRO A 91 9.78 -12.39 6.83
N TYR A 92 8.68 -13.05 7.24
CA TYR A 92 7.54 -13.24 6.35
C TYR A 92 6.79 -11.93 6.03
N PHE A 93 6.86 -10.91 6.89
CA PHE A 93 6.30 -9.59 6.59
C PHE A 93 7.04 -8.93 5.43
N ILE A 94 8.37 -9.08 5.41
CA ILE A 94 9.21 -8.52 4.33
C ILE A 94 8.85 -9.18 2.99
N ILE A 95 8.67 -10.50 2.97
CA ILE A 95 8.26 -11.23 1.77
C ILE A 95 6.91 -10.71 1.26
N GLN A 96 5.92 -10.56 2.15
CA GLN A 96 4.61 -10.03 1.80
C GLN A 96 4.69 -8.61 1.23
N LEU A 97 5.49 -7.73 1.85
CA LEU A 97 5.72 -6.37 1.37
C LEU A 97 6.41 -6.33 0.00
N CYS A 98 7.39 -7.21 -0.24
CA CYS A 98 7.99 -7.35 -1.56
C CYS A 98 6.96 -7.76 -2.62
N CYS A 99 6.07 -8.70 -2.30
CA CYS A 99 4.98 -9.07 -3.21
C CYS A 99 4.07 -7.85 -3.51
N TYR A 100 3.72 -7.05 -2.50
CA TYR A 100 2.92 -5.83 -2.74
C TYR A 100 3.68 -4.80 -3.58
N ALA A 101 4.98 -4.60 -3.34
CA ALA A 101 5.81 -3.71 -4.15
C ALA A 101 5.83 -4.12 -5.63
N GLN A 102 5.98 -5.42 -5.93
CA GLN A 102 5.93 -5.94 -7.29
C GLN A 102 4.54 -5.77 -7.92
N MET A 103 3.46 -5.96 -7.15
CA MET A 103 2.10 -5.74 -7.63
C MET A 103 1.85 -4.28 -8.00
N ILE A 104 2.28 -3.32 -7.17
CA ILE A 104 2.09 -1.90 -7.48
C ILE A 104 3.06 -1.40 -8.55
N GLU A 105 4.25 -1.99 -8.67
CA GLU A 105 5.19 -1.72 -9.76
C GLU A 105 4.53 -1.97 -11.12
N LYS A 106 3.73 -3.02 -11.27
CA LYS A 106 2.98 -3.30 -12.50
C LYS A 106 1.96 -2.21 -12.86
N ILE A 107 1.45 -1.48 -11.85
CA ILE A 107 0.46 -0.41 -12.02
C ILE A 107 1.15 0.92 -12.34
N GLN A 108 2.20 1.27 -11.59
CA GLN A 108 2.89 2.56 -11.68
C GLN A 108 4.17 2.55 -12.55
N HIS A 109 4.50 1.38 -13.13
CA HIS A 109 5.72 1.12 -13.92
C HIS A 109 7.02 1.55 -13.24
N ARG A 110 7.04 1.43 -11.91
CA ARG A 110 8.17 1.81 -11.06
C ARG A 110 8.11 1.03 -9.75
N LEU A 111 9.22 0.37 -9.41
CA LEU A 111 9.39 -0.23 -8.09
C LEU A 111 9.37 0.87 -7.00
N PRO A 112 8.58 0.70 -5.93
CA PRO A 112 8.62 1.59 -4.77
C PRO A 112 10.05 1.71 -4.24
N GLN A 113 10.47 2.89 -3.81
CA GLN A 113 11.81 3.06 -3.25
C GLN A 113 11.92 2.40 -1.87
N HIS A 114 10.87 2.55 -1.06
CA HIS A 114 10.82 2.00 0.28
C HIS A 114 9.56 1.16 0.53
N LEU A 115 9.71 0.25 1.48
CA LEU A 115 8.65 -0.46 2.17
C LEU A 115 8.69 0.03 3.62
N THR A 116 7.54 0.40 4.18
CA THR A 116 7.47 0.89 5.57
C THR A 116 6.69 -0.11 6.41
N VAL A 117 7.28 -0.53 7.53
CA VAL A 117 6.56 -1.25 8.60
C VAL A 117 6.41 -0.30 9.77
N GLU A 118 5.18 0.03 10.13
CA GLU A 118 4.90 0.71 11.38
C GLU A 118 4.72 -0.34 12.48
N LEU A 119 5.56 -0.29 13.50
CA LEU A 119 5.52 -1.23 14.61
C LEU A 119 4.64 -0.69 15.75
N GLY A 120 4.14 -1.59 16.60
CA GLY A 120 3.25 -1.24 17.71
C GLY A 120 3.86 -0.30 18.77
N ASN A 121 5.17 -0.05 18.71
CA ASN A 121 5.90 0.95 19.50
C ASN A 121 5.97 2.34 18.83
N LYS A 122 5.29 2.56 17.70
CA LYS A 122 5.30 3.78 16.88
C LYS A 122 6.64 4.08 16.20
N GLU A 123 7.48 3.07 16.01
CA GLU A 123 8.67 3.19 15.19
C GLU A 123 8.37 2.77 13.74
N ASP A 124 8.77 3.62 12.80
CA ASP A 124 8.72 3.33 11.37
C ASP A 124 10.02 2.64 10.94
N VAL A 125 9.93 1.37 10.56
CA VAL A 125 11.03 0.66 9.91
C VAL A 125 10.91 0.83 8.41
N LYS A 126 11.76 1.71 7.86
CA LYS A 126 11.89 1.89 6.40
C LYS A 126 12.93 0.95 5.83
N LEU A 127 12.49 0.09 4.92
CA LEU A 127 13.30 -0.88 4.21
C LEU A 127 13.46 -0.42 2.77
N LYS A 128 14.68 -0.39 2.23
CA LYS A 128 14.87 -0.11 0.80
C LYS A 128 14.42 -1.31 0.00
N THR A 129 13.50 -1.12 -0.94
CA THR A 129 12.92 -2.24 -1.69
C THR A 129 13.99 -3.02 -2.48
N HIS A 130 15.01 -2.33 -3.00
CA HIS A 130 16.13 -2.95 -3.71
C HIS A 130 16.95 -3.93 -2.86
N ASP A 131 17.03 -3.75 -1.54
CA ASP A 131 17.80 -4.65 -0.67
C ASP A 131 17.13 -6.04 -0.54
N TYR A 132 15.86 -6.15 -0.93
CA TYR A 132 15.02 -7.34 -0.76
C TYR A 132 14.41 -7.87 -2.06
N ASN A 133 14.64 -7.19 -3.20
CA ASN A 133 14.05 -7.53 -4.49
C ASN A 133 15.11 -7.82 -5.58
N ASN A 134 16.23 -8.44 -5.19
CA ASN A 134 17.22 -8.95 -6.13
C ASN A 134 16.69 -10.23 -6.79
N ASN A 135 16.07 -10.06 -7.97
CA ASN A 135 15.88 -11.14 -8.94
C ASN A 135 16.99 -11.06 -10.00
#